data_AF-A0A2V9YSD2-F1
#
_entry.id   AF-A0A2V9YSD2-F1
#
_cell.length_a   1.000
_cell.length_b   1.000
_cell.length_c   1.000
_cell.angle_alpha   90.00
_cell.angle_beta   90.00
_cell.angle_gamma   90.00
#
_symmetry.space_group_name_H-M   'P 1'
#
loop_
_entity.id
_entity.type
_entity.pdbx_description
1 polymer ?
#
loop_
_entity_poly.entity_id
_entity_poly.type
_entity_poly.pdbx_seq_one_letter_code
_entity_poly.pdbx_strand_id
1 'polypeptide(L)' 'MRTLGAGDYVYISGQGPRQPDGSLPASFAEQCRQALKNVRSVVQAAGLSSEHVVYTQVNLQHVGKYDEMN' A
#
# COMPACT_ATOMS: atom_id res chain seq x y z
N MET A 1 -7.09 -12.27 1.15
CA MET A 1 -6.57 -11.15 1.95
C MET A 1 -6.65 -11.54 3.42
N ARG A 2 -5.57 -11.42 4.19
CA ARG A 2 -5.53 -11.74 5.62
C ARG A 2 -5.11 -10.49 6.38
N THR A 3 -6.05 -9.86 7.08
CA THR A 3 -5.75 -8.92 8.18
C THR A 3 -5.70 -9.74 9.47
N LEU A 4 -4.73 -9.44 10.32
CA LEU A 4 -4.66 -10.03 11.67
C LEU A 4 -4.99 -8.92 12.66
N GLY A 5 -6.08 -9.08 13.41
CA GLY A 5 -6.38 -8.22 14.55
C GLY A 5 -5.56 -8.68 15.76
N ALA A 6 -4.71 -7.79 16.28
CA ALA A 6 -3.93 -8.04 17.49
C ALA A 6 -4.23 -6.92 18.50
N GLY A 7 -5.40 -7.01 19.14
CA GLY A 7 -5.90 -5.95 20.04
C GLY A 7 -6.23 -4.68 19.27
N ASP A 8 -5.61 -3.56 19.64
CA ASP A 8 -5.89 -2.22 19.10
C ASP A 8 -5.26 -1.94 17.73
N TYR A 9 -4.44 -2.86 17.19
CA TYR A 9 -3.72 -2.68 15.94
C TYR A 9 -4.12 -3.68 14.86
N VAL A 10 -4.16 -3.19 13.63
CA VAL A 10 -4.34 -3.98 12.41
C VAL A 10 -3.05 -3.98 11.61
N TYR A 11 -2.51 -5.16 11.35
CA TYR A 11 -1.38 -5.34 10.45
C TYR A 11 -1.87 -5.83 9.09
N ILE A 12 -1.37 -5.19 8.03
CA ILE A 12 -1.70 -5.54 6.65
C ILE A 12 -0.45 -6.05 5.94
N SER A 13 -0.62 -7.00 5.03
CA SER A 13 0.48 -7.45 4.17
C SER A 13 0.99 -6.31 3.30
N GLY A 14 2.25 -6.38 2.86
CA GLY A 14 2.80 -5.44 1.88
C GLY A 14 1.96 -5.40 0.61
N GLN A 15 1.62 -4.21 0.14
CA GLN A 15 0.80 -4.02 -1.05
C GLN A 15 1.67 -3.59 -2.22
N GLY A 16 1.70 -4.41 -3.26
CA GLY A 16 2.40 -4.10 -4.50
C GLY A 16 1.57 -3.23 -5.45
N PRO A 17 2.16 -2.80 -6.58
CA PRO A 17 1.52 -1.92 -7.56
C PRO A 17 0.54 -2.61 -8.53
N ARG A 18 0.23 -3.89 -8.34
CA ARG A 18 -0.69 -4.61 -9.23
C ARG A 18 -2.12 -4.12 -9.06
N GLN A 19 -2.81 -3.96 -10.17
CA GLN A 19 -4.25 -3.67 -10.19
C GLN A 19 -5.06 -4.94 -9.85
N PRO A 20 -6.36 -4.82 -9.53
CA PRO A 20 -7.22 -5.98 -9.24
C PRO A 20 -7.32 -6.97 -10.41
N ASP A 21 -7.16 -6.51 -11.64
CA ASP A 21 -7.10 -7.34 -12.85
C ASP A 21 -5.74 -8.02 -13.06
N GLY A 22 -4.77 -7.78 -12.18
CA GLY A 22 -3.41 -8.32 -12.22
C GLY A 22 -2.41 -7.50 -13.04
N SER A 23 -2.87 -6.48 -13.77
CA SER A 23 -2.02 -5.61 -14.59
C SER A 23 -1.08 -4.75 -13.74
N LEU A 24 0.00 -4.28 -14.37
CA LEU A 24 1.01 -3.43 -13.76
C LEU A 24 1.04 -2.09 -14.51
N PRO A 25 0.90 -0.93 -13.82
CA PRO A 25 1.02 0.37 -14.47
C PRO A 25 2.40 0.56 -15.12
N ALA A 26 2.43 1.33 -16.21
CA ALA A 26 3.63 1.48 -17.04
C ALA A 26 4.71 2.31 -16.34
N SER A 27 4.34 3.42 -15.71
CA SER A 27 5.30 4.30 -15.04
C SER A 27 5.49 3.96 -13.57
N PHE A 28 6.67 4.30 -13.03
CA PHE A 28 6.95 4.12 -11.60
C PHE A 28 6.04 4.99 -10.72
N ALA A 29 5.80 6.25 -11.11
CA ALA A 29 4.85 7.11 -10.43
C ALA A 29 3.44 6.50 -10.33
N GLU A 30 2.93 5.90 -11.42
CA GLU A 30 1.63 5.21 -11.39
C GLU A 30 1.66 3.95 -10.53
N GLN A 31 2.77 3.20 -10.55
CA GLN A 31 2.95 2.04 -9.68
C GLN A 31 2.91 2.46 -8.19
N CYS A 32 3.58 3.55 -7.81
CA CYS A 32 3.52 4.08 -6.44
C CYS A 32 2.10 4.44 -6.03
N ARG A 33 1.39 5.18 -6.89
CA ARG A 33 -0.02 5.53 -6.65
C ARG A 33 -0.91 4.30 -6.53
N GLN A 34 -0.69 3.28 -7.35
CA GLN A 34 -1.48 2.04 -7.29
C GLN A 34 -1.21 1.25 -6.01
N ALA A 35 0.06 1.14 -5.58
CA ALA A 35 0.40 0.49 -4.31
C ALA A 35 -0.29 1.17 -3.11
N LEU A 36 -0.29 2.51 -3.06
CA LEU A 36 -0.99 3.26 -2.01
C LEU A 36 -2.52 3.13 -2.09
N LYS A 37 -3.10 3.05 -3.30
CA LYS A 37 -4.52 2.74 -3.48
C LYS A 37 -4.86 1.36 -2.91
N ASN A 38 -4.00 0.37 -3.16
CA ASN A 38 -4.19 -0.98 -2.63
C ASN A 38 -4.13 -0.98 -1.09
N VAL A 39 -3.17 -0.27 -0.48
CA VAL A 39 -3.14 -0.05 0.98
C VAL A 39 -4.46 0.53 1.49
N ARG A 40 -4.94 1.60 0.86
CA ARG A 40 -6.20 2.25 1.24
C ARG A 40 -7.38 1.30 1.16
N SER A 41 -7.50 0.52 0.08
CA SER A 41 -8.58 -0.46 -0.08
C SER A 41 -8.53 -1.53 1.00
N VAL A 42 -7.34 -1.98 1.39
CA VAL A 42 -7.15 -2.97 2.46
C VAL A 42 -7.55 -2.42 3.83
N VAL A 43 -7.14 -1.18 4.13
CA VAL A 43 -7.51 -0.46 5.37
C VAL A 43 -9.03 -0.26 5.45
N GLN A 44 -9.66 0.14 4.34
CA GLN A 44 -11.11 0.32 4.25
C GLN A 44 -11.88 -0.99 4.45
N ALA A 45 -11.39 -2.10 3.89
CA ALA A 45 -11.99 -3.41 4.08
C ALA A 45 -11.88 -3.91 5.54
N ALA A 46 -10.97 -3.35 6.34
CA ALA A 46 -10.88 -3.59 7.78
C ALA A 46 -11.77 -2.65 8.61
N GLY A 47 -12.59 -1.79 7.97
CA GLY A 47 -13.45 -0.82 8.65
C GLY A 47 -12.73 0.46 9.11
N LEU A 48 -11.52 0.71 8.61
CA LEU A 48 -10.68 1.85 8.98
C LEU A 48 -10.55 2.87 7.83
N SER A 49 -9.94 4.02 8.12
CA SER A 49 -9.59 5.04 7.14
C SER A 49 -8.07 5.29 7.12
N SER A 50 -7.58 6.03 6.11
CA SER A 50 -6.16 6.43 6.03
C SER A 50 -5.69 7.23 7.25
N GLU A 51 -6.59 7.89 7.99
CA GLU A 51 -6.27 8.64 9.22
C GLU A 51 -5.85 7.72 10.37
N HIS A 52 -6.21 6.44 10.31
CA HIS A 52 -5.82 5.43 11.29
C HIS A 52 -4.46 4.80 10.97
N VAL A 53 -3.82 5.18 9.86
CA VAL A 53 -2.49 4.68 9.48
C VAL A 53 -1.44 5.45 10.26
N VAL A 54 -0.90 4.82 11.30
CA VAL A 54 0.10 5.42 12.20
C VAL A 54 1.55 5.16 11.77
N TYR A 55 1.78 4.19 10.87
CA TYR A 55 3.10 3.84 10.37
C TYR A 55 3.00 3.24 8.96
N THR A 56 3.95 3.59 8.10
CA THR A 56 4.13 2.98 6.77
C THR A 56 5.60 2.69 6.53
N GLN A 57 5.87 1.57 5.86
CA GLN A 57 7.20 1.23 5.37
C GLN A 57 7.12 1.02 3.86
N VAL A 58 7.94 1.75 3.12
CA VAL A 58 8.03 1.62 1.66
C VAL A 58 9.36 0.97 1.29
N ASN A 59 9.27 -0.16 0.58
CA ASN A 59 10.44 -0.87 0.07
C ASN A 59 10.58 -0.58 -1.43
N LEU A 60 11.65 0.11 -1.81
CA LEU A 60 11.98 0.42 -3.19
C LEU A 60 13.02 -0.55 -3.72
N GLN A 61 12.88 -0.97 -4.99
CA GLN A 61 13.91 -1.78 -5.67
C GLN A 61 15.17 -0.96 -5.95
N HIS A 62 15.02 0.35 -6.18
CA HIS A 62 16.11 1.28 -6.45
C HIS A 62 15.92 2.52 -5.57
N VAL A 63 16.87 2.77 -4.67
CA VAL A 63 16.82 3.92 -3.74
C VAL A 63 16.80 5.26 -4.47
N GLY A 64 17.41 5.36 -5.66
CA GLY A 64 17.40 6.58 -6.47
C GLY A 64 16.01 7.02 -6.97
N LYS A 65 14.96 6.22 -6.74
CA LYS A 65 13.57 6.58 -7.05
C LYS A 65 12.81 7.19 -5.87
N TYR A 66 13.48 7.42 -4.75
CA TYR A 66 12.85 8.01 -3.56
C TYR A 66 12.18 9.35 -3.85
N ASP A 67 12.87 10.24 -4.56
CA ASP A 67 12.36 11.59 -4.86
C ASP A 67 11.14 11.56 -5.82
N GLU A 68 11.06 10.58 -6.72
CA GLU A 68 9.89 10.44 -7.61
C GLU A 68 8.66 9.87 -6.87
N MET A 69 8.89 9.14 -5.78
CA MET A 69 7.84 8.53 -4.97
C MET A 69 7.22 9.50 -3.95
N ASN A 70 8.04 10.37 -3.34
CA ASN A 70 7.67 11.24 -2.21
C ASN A 70 6.93 12.51 -2.65
#